data_AF-A0A960FGS3-F1
#
_entry.id   AF-A0A960FGS3-F1
#
_cell.length_a   1.000
_cell.length_b   1.000
_cell.length_c   1.000
_cell.angle_alpha   90.00
_cell.angle_beta   90.00
_cell.angle_gamma   90.00
#
_symmetry.space_group_name_H-M   'P 1'
#
loop_
_entity.id
_entity.type
_entity.pdbx_description
1 polymer ?
#
loop_
_entity_poly.entity_id
_entity_poly.type
_entity_poly.pdbx_seq_one_letter_code
_entity_poly.pdbx_strand_id
1 'polypeptide(L)'
;MTSMWPAGLLRVVVSLFAAMVAWAHLGHAGASTPTQPDDPANRPVYVMHITGTIDLGLAPYVERVVAEAEAADAAALVIRIDTPGGRLDAVLQMRDAILGSHVRTVALVDPTAFSAGALVAIAAEEIHVTPGAVIGAATPVLGGTGEVADEKTISAVRATFEATAEERGRDPLVAAAMVDTRVAIDGLVSDGELLTLTATEAEAYGYADGRVTGFDDLLDRLGLADRRVVDTSPGLAERLVQWLTNPVLAGLLLLGGFWLIIGDFLSGGLGVAALAGAGLLATFFWGHRLAGLAGWEDLALIALGVGLLAVEVFVVPGFGVAGVLGLVSIGAGAFLAMISREFDIVTEDDLWRAGWTVGVTLVATVAGVLVLVAVLARRGPPSRLVLATRLGSGETIDRRTSAGWVAWFGADDRLERADRPPPADDGDGSPRSSLVGVVGVATSDLRPGGIAELGGDRIDVVTSGEFVPAGAPIEVVRDEGYRRVVRRLG
;
A
#
# COMPACT_ATOMS: atom_id res chain seq x y z
N MET A 1 3.95 37.71 -5.88
CA MET A 1 4.39 37.04 -4.64
C MET A 1 4.96 35.69 -5.03
N THR A 2 6.28 35.58 -4.93
CA THR A 2 7.08 34.36 -5.13
C THR A 2 6.74 33.29 -4.09
N SER A 3 6.90 32.04 -4.50
CA SER A 3 6.73 30.76 -3.79
C SER A 3 6.88 30.77 -2.27
N MET A 4 6.17 29.88 -1.57
CA MET A 4 6.72 29.11 -0.43
C MET A 4 5.75 28.01 0.01
N TRP A 5 5.70 26.90 -0.73
CA TRP A 5 5.59 25.57 -0.12
C TRP A 5 6.84 24.81 -0.56
N PRO A 6 7.61 24.23 0.37
CA PRO A 6 9.04 24.10 0.19
C PRO A 6 9.32 22.89 -0.70
N ALA A 7 10.16 23.09 -1.71
CA ALA A 7 10.91 22.00 -2.36
C ALA A 7 11.61 21.08 -1.33
N GLY A 8 11.76 21.55 -0.08
CA GLY A 8 12.16 20.77 1.08
C GLY A 8 11.25 19.59 1.41
N LEU A 9 9.91 19.69 1.32
CA LEU A 9 9.04 18.56 1.70
C LEU A 9 9.14 17.39 0.71
N LEU A 10 9.12 17.71 -0.60
CA LEU A 10 9.31 16.71 -1.64
C LEU A 10 10.72 16.12 -1.58
N ARG A 11 11.75 16.94 -1.32
CA ARG A 11 13.11 16.45 -1.07
C ARG A 11 13.18 15.58 0.17
N VAL A 12 12.47 15.91 1.25
CA VAL A 12 12.44 15.09 2.47
C VAL A 12 11.76 13.76 2.19
N VAL A 13 10.60 13.73 1.52
CA VAL A 13 9.92 12.47 1.18
C VAL A 13 10.75 11.60 0.23
N VAL A 14 11.34 12.19 -0.82
CA VAL A 14 12.22 11.48 -1.76
C VAL A 14 13.50 11.02 -1.08
N SER A 15 14.07 11.81 -0.17
CA SER A 15 15.28 11.43 0.59
C SER A 15 14.97 10.37 1.63
N LEU A 16 13.81 10.38 2.27
CA LEU A 16 13.36 9.33 3.19
C LEU A 16 13.10 8.02 2.44
N PHE A 17 12.47 8.08 1.27
CA PHE A 17 12.25 6.92 0.42
C PHE A 17 13.57 6.37 -0.15
N ALA A 18 14.48 7.23 -0.61
CA ALA A 18 15.81 6.84 -1.08
C ALA A 18 16.69 6.33 0.07
N ALA A 19 16.60 6.88 1.28
CA ALA A 19 17.28 6.39 2.48
C ALA A 19 16.71 5.04 2.93
N MET A 20 15.40 4.82 2.81
CA MET A 20 14.76 3.54 3.09
C MET A 20 15.19 2.47 2.09
N VAL A 21 15.23 2.79 0.79
CA VAL A 21 15.73 1.89 -0.27
C VAL A 21 17.24 1.65 -0.11
N ALA A 22 18.02 2.68 0.23
CA ALA A 22 19.44 2.54 0.51
C ALA A 22 19.69 1.69 1.76
N TRP A 23 18.91 1.87 2.83
CA TRP A 23 18.97 1.05 4.05
C TRP A 23 18.57 -0.40 3.78
N ALA A 24 17.57 -0.64 2.93
CA ALA A 24 17.19 -1.97 2.47
C ALA A 24 18.28 -2.66 1.61
N HIS A 25 19.10 -1.90 0.88
CA HIS A 25 20.24 -2.41 0.13
C HIS A 25 21.55 -2.46 0.94
N LEU A 26 21.66 -1.66 2.00
CA LEU A 26 22.68 -1.74 3.04
C LEU A 26 22.26 -2.83 4.05
N GLY A 27 22.07 -4.04 3.56
CA GLY A 27 22.13 -5.21 4.42
C GLY A 27 23.43 -5.16 5.22
N HIS A 28 23.29 -5.02 6.55
CA HIS A 28 24.26 -5.39 7.56
C HIS A 28 25.75 -5.07 7.26
N ALA A 29 26.06 -3.81 6.90
CA ALA A 29 27.40 -3.26 7.12
C ALA A 29 27.57 -2.76 8.57
N GLY A 30 26.95 -3.43 9.53
CA GLY A 30 27.40 -3.47 10.91
C GLY A 30 28.41 -4.60 11.03
N ALA A 31 29.52 -4.51 10.30
CA ALA A 31 30.66 -5.37 10.54
C ALA A 31 31.21 -5.00 11.92
N SER A 32 30.69 -5.64 12.97
CA SER A 32 31.55 -5.96 14.09
C SER A 32 32.74 -6.68 13.47
N THR A 33 33.92 -6.07 13.61
CA THR A 33 35.22 -6.70 13.36
C THR A 33 35.12 -8.18 13.70
N PRO A 34 35.55 -9.11 12.83
CA PRO A 34 35.66 -10.50 13.23
C PRO A 34 36.69 -10.52 14.36
N THR A 35 36.20 -10.49 15.59
CA THR A 35 36.98 -10.90 16.73
C THR A 35 37.46 -12.30 16.37
N GLN A 36 38.74 -12.55 16.58
CA GLN A 36 39.35 -13.87 16.46
C GLN A 36 38.44 -14.94 17.07
N PRO A 37 38.63 -16.24 16.73
CA PRO A 37 37.96 -17.30 17.47
C PRO A 37 38.41 -17.17 18.93
N ASP A 38 37.57 -16.51 19.72
CA ASP A 38 37.78 -16.33 21.13
C ASP A 38 37.69 -17.73 21.74
N ASP A 39 38.54 -17.96 22.74
CA ASP A 39 38.57 -19.13 23.61
C ASP A 39 37.22 -19.89 23.63
N PRO A 40 37.16 -21.22 23.42
CA PRO A 40 35.92 -21.98 23.53
C PRO A 40 35.18 -21.74 24.87
N ALA A 41 35.82 -21.17 25.90
CA ALA A 41 35.23 -20.67 27.14
C ALA A 41 34.39 -19.36 27.02
N ASN A 42 34.52 -18.59 25.94
CA ASN A 42 33.89 -17.28 25.74
C ASN A 42 32.72 -17.26 24.73
N ARG A 43 32.37 -18.42 24.15
CA ARG A 43 31.19 -18.57 23.29
C ARG A 43 29.91 -18.21 24.07
N PRO A 44 29.08 -17.25 23.61
CA PRO A 44 27.90 -16.78 24.34
C PRO A 44 26.74 -17.78 24.27
N VAL A 45 25.76 -17.63 25.16
CA VAL A 45 24.47 -18.31 25.07
C VAL A 45 23.43 -17.30 24.60
N TYR A 46 22.78 -17.57 23.48
CA TYR A 46 21.68 -16.75 23.00
C TYR A 46 20.38 -17.22 23.63
N VAL A 47 19.50 -16.29 23.98
CA VAL A 47 18.18 -16.59 24.53
C VAL A 47 17.14 -15.86 23.71
N MET A 48 16.19 -16.59 23.15
CA MET A 48 15.00 -16.03 22.52
C MET A 48 13.73 -16.43 23.25
N HIS A 49 12.78 -15.50 23.31
CA HIS A 49 11.48 -15.71 23.93
C HIS A 49 10.38 -15.82 22.87
N ILE A 50 9.60 -16.90 22.95
CA ILE A 50 8.39 -17.13 22.17
C ILE A 50 7.25 -17.12 23.18
N THR A 51 6.72 -15.92 23.43
CA THR A 51 5.68 -15.68 24.44
C THR A 51 4.40 -15.15 23.80
N GLY A 52 3.26 -15.68 24.23
CA GLY A 52 1.95 -15.28 23.69
C GLY A 52 1.67 -15.89 22.32
N THR A 53 0.73 -15.30 21.58
CA THR A 53 0.28 -15.85 20.29
C THR A 53 1.37 -15.75 19.21
N ILE A 54 1.58 -16.84 18.46
CA ILE A 54 2.51 -16.85 17.33
C ILE A 54 1.90 -16.11 16.14
N ASP A 55 2.61 -15.06 15.69
CA ASP A 55 2.25 -14.24 14.53
C ASP A 55 3.40 -14.13 13.52
N LEU A 56 3.13 -13.43 12.42
CA LEU A 56 4.06 -13.27 11.29
C LEU A 56 5.31 -12.43 11.60
N GLY A 57 5.34 -11.72 12.74
CA GLY A 57 6.54 -11.02 13.21
C GLY A 57 7.51 -11.93 13.97
N LEU A 58 7.03 -13.01 14.59
CA LEU A 58 7.89 -13.93 15.35
C LEU A 58 8.75 -14.83 14.45
N ALA A 59 8.29 -15.17 13.25
CA ALA A 59 9.10 -15.98 12.32
C ALA A 59 10.40 -15.27 11.89
N PRO A 60 10.36 -14.03 11.35
CA PRO A 60 11.58 -13.26 11.05
C PRO A 60 12.45 -12.98 12.28
N TYR A 61 11.84 -12.89 13.47
CA TYR A 61 12.58 -12.76 14.72
C TYR A 61 13.40 -14.02 15.02
N VAL A 62 12.80 -15.21 14.92
CA VAL A 62 13.50 -16.49 15.11
C VAL A 62 14.63 -16.65 14.08
N GLU A 63 14.35 -16.41 12.80
CA GLU A 63 15.36 -16.48 11.73
C GLU A 63 16.55 -15.56 12.01
N ARG A 64 16.30 -14.32 12.43
CA ARG A 64 17.36 -13.38 12.79
C ARG A 64 18.17 -13.88 13.97
N VAL A 65 17.52 -14.36 15.04
CA VAL A 65 18.25 -14.80 16.24
C VAL A 65 19.06 -16.06 15.97
N VAL A 66 18.55 -17.00 15.17
CA VAL A 66 19.33 -18.16 14.70
C VAL A 66 20.57 -17.70 13.94
N ALA A 67 20.41 -16.80 12.96
CA ALA A 67 21.54 -16.28 12.19
C ALA A 67 22.56 -15.50 13.04
N GLU A 68 22.09 -14.72 14.03
CA GLU A 68 22.96 -14.01 14.97
C GLU A 68 23.73 -14.97 15.88
N ALA A 69 23.08 -16.04 16.37
CA ALA A 69 23.71 -17.05 17.20
C ALA A 69 24.78 -17.83 16.42
N GLU A 70 24.49 -18.18 15.16
CA GLU A 70 25.45 -18.83 14.25
C GLU A 70 26.65 -17.93 13.94
N ALA A 71 26.39 -16.66 13.58
CA ALA A 71 27.45 -15.69 13.29
C ALA A 71 28.37 -15.43 14.49
N ALA A 72 27.84 -15.56 15.71
CA ALA A 72 28.58 -15.41 16.96
C ALA A 72 29.25 -16.72 17.44
N ASP A 73 29.12 -17.82 16.70
CA ASP A 73 29.52 -19.18 17.14
C ASP A 73 29.05 -19.48 18.57
N ALA A 74 27.76 -19.23 18.83
CA ALA A 74 27.18 -19.39 20.15
C ALA A 74 27.33 -20.82 20.67
N ALA A 75 27.51 -20.97 21.99
CA ALA A 75 27.59 -22.27 22.65
C ALA A 75 26.25 -23.01 22.61
N ALA A 76 25.15 -22.25 22.72
CA ALA A 76 23.78 -22.75 22.61
C ALA A 76 22.82 -21.59 22.29
N LEU A 77 21.67 -21.93 21.70
CA LEU A 77 20.50 -21.08 21.54
C LEU A 77 19.37 -21.65 22.40
N VAL A 78 19.03 -20.95 23.48
CA VAL A 78 17.92 -21.31 24.36
C VAL A 78 16.63 -20.64 23.87
N ILE A 79 15.60 -21.44 23.66
CA ILE A 79 14.28 -21.05 23.16
C ILE A 79 13.30 -21.15 24.33
N ARG A 80 12.95 -20.01 24.94
CA ARG A 80 11.96 -19.98 26.02
C ARG A 80 10.56 -19.93 25.42
N ILE A 81 9.74 -20.92 25.72
CA ILE A 81 8.44 -21.12 25.10
C ILE A 81 7.33 -20.99 26.16
N ASP A 82 6.46 -20.00 25.94
CA ASP A 82 5.21 -19.80 26.67
C ASP A 82 4.12 -19.33 25.70
N THR A 83 3.50 -20.27 25.00
CA THR A 83 2.56 -19.94 23.92
C THR A 83 1.35 -20.87 23.87
N PRO A 84 0.14 -20.31 23.65
CA PRO A 84 -1.04 -21.10 23.30
C PRO A 84 -1.04 -21.57 21.84
N GLY A 85 -0.02 -21.19 21.05
CA GLY A 85 0.06 -21.40 19.61
C GLY A 85 -0.27 -20.15 18.81
N GLY A 86 -0.60 -20.31 17.54
CA GLY A 86 -0.86 -19.20 16.65
C GLY A 86 -0.94 -19.64 15.19
N ARG A 87 -0.39 -18.81 14.30
CA ARG A 87 -0.46 -19.08 12.86
C ARG A 87 0.39 -20.28 12.45
N LEU A 88 -0.19 -21.12 11.59
CA LEU A 88 0.47 -22.31 11.08
C LEU A 88 1.65 -21.96 10.17
N ASP A 89 1.51 -20.98 9.27
CA ASP A 89 2.60 -20.58 8.37
C ASP A 89 3.83 -20.06 9.13
N ALA A 90 3.63 -19.18 10.11
CA ALA A 90 4.72 -18.65 10.93
C ALA A 90 5.47 -19.76 11.70
N VAL A 91 4.75 -20.74 12.27
CA VAL A 91 5.43 -21.81 13.00
C VAL A 91 6.22 -22.76 12.09
N LEU A 92 5.76 -23.00 10.86
CA LEU A 92 6.50 -23.83 9.92
C LEU A 92 7.82 -23.16 9.49
N GLN A 93 7.83 -21.83 9.33
CA GLN A 93 9.07 -21.04 9.12
C GLN A 93 10.00 -21.14 10.33
N MET A 94 9.46 -20.93 11.54
CA MET A 94 10.24 -21.04 12.79
C MET A 94 10.86 -22.45 12.94
N ARG A 95 10.08 -23.50 12.67
CA ARG A 95 10.55 -24.89 12.67
C ARG A 95 11.73 -25.07 11.73
N ASP A 96 11.62 -24.63 10.49
CA ASP A 96 12.69 -24.80 9.49
C ASP A 96 13.95 -24.02 9.86
N ALA A 97 13.82 -22.81 10.40
CA ALA A 97 14.94 -22.05 10.93
C ALA A 97 15.65 -22.78 12.08
N ILE A 98 14.90 -23.41 12.99
CA ILE A 98 15.45 -24.14 14.14
C ILE A 98 16.07 -25.48 13.70
N LEU A 99 15.43 -26.21 12.79
CA LEU A 99 15.98 -27.46 12.22
C LEU A 99 17.25 -27.21 11.40
N GLY A 100 17.30 -26.09 10.67
CA GLY A 100 18.46 -25.68 9.88
C GLY A 100 19.64 -25.12 10.68
N SER A 101 19.45 -24.80 11.96
CA SER A 101 20.48 -24.20 12.81
C SER A 101 21.70 -25.10 12.99
N HIS A 102 22.89 -24.53 12.88
CA HIS A 102 24.17 -25.18 13.19
C HIS A 102 24.63 -24.99 14.65
N VAL A 103 23.90 -24.17 15.42
CA VAL A 103 24.09 -24.00 16.86
C VAL A 103 23.18 -24.95 17.61
N ARG A 104 23.67 -25.51 18.73
CA ARG A 104 22.91 -26.35 19.66
C ARG A 104 21.64 -25.64 20.13
N THR A 105 20.47 -26.17 19.80
CA THR A 105 19.17 -25.57 20.15
C THR A 105 18.52 -26.25 21.33
N VAL A 106 18.10 -25.47 22.34
CA VAL A 106 17.51 -25.99 23.57
C VAL A 106 16.19 -25.29 23.84
N ALA A 107 15.07 -26.01 23.77
CA ALA A 107 13.77 -25.52 24.18
C ALA A 107 13.60 -25.57 25.70
N LEU A 108 13.14 -24.48 26.30
CA LEU A 108 12.69 -24.41 27.69
C LEU A 108 11.19 -24.08 27.68
N VAL A 109 10.35 -25.06 27.99
CA VAL A 109 8.90 -24.88 28.12
C VAL A 109 8.57 -24.39 29.52
N ASP A 110 8.07 -23.16 29.62
CA ASP A 110 7.83 -22.49 30.90
C ASP A 110 6.69 -21.45 30.81
N PRO A 111 5.43 -21.81 31.12
CA PRO A 111 4.91 -23.15 31.42
C PRO A 111 4.28 -23.85 30.21
N THR A 112 4.06 -23.19 29.08
CA THR A 112 3.13 -23.72 28.08
C THR A 112 3.71 -23.77 26.67
N ALA A 113 3.63 -24.94 26.03
CA ALA A 113 3.91 -25.16 24.62
C ALA A 113 2.72 -25.86 23.95
N PHE A 114 1.61 -25.14 23.76
CA PHE A 114 0.44 -25.68 23.07
C PHE A 114 0.50 -25.44 21.56
N SER A 115 -0.14 -26.32 20.81
CA SER A 115 -0.34 -26.17 19.38
C SER A 115 0.97 -25.91 18.64
N ALA A 116 1.08 -24.80 17.91
CA ALA A 116 2.32 -24.38 17.27
C ALA A 116 3.53 -24.36 18.23
N GLY A 117 3.35 -24.03 19.51
CA GLY A 117 4.42 -24.09 20.51
C GLY A 117 5.03 -25.48 20.69
N ALA A 118 4.22 -26.53 20.60
CA ALA A 118 4.70 -27.90 20.69
C ALA A 118 5.61 -28.24 19.51
N LEU A 119 5.26 -27.80 18.29
CA LEU A 119 6.11 -28.01 17.11
C LEU A 119 7.46 -27.31 17.24
N VAL A 120 7.48 -26.07 17.75
CA VAL A 120 8.71 -25.32 18.02
C VAL A 120 9.59 -26.06 19.03
N ALA A 121 8.99 -26.57 20.11
CA ALA A 121 9.73 -27.33 21.11
C ALA A 121 10.31 -28.62 20.52
N ILE A 122 9.51 -29.39 19.76
CA ILE A 122 9.94 -30.62 19.10
C ILE A 122 11.07 -30.36 18.09
N ALA A 123 11.06 -29.20 17.43
CA ALA A 123 12.10 -28.81 16.48
C ALA A 123 13.47 -28.55 17.12
N ALA A 124 13.55 -28.30 18.43
CA ALA A 124 14.83 -28.12 19.13
C ALA A 124 15.57 -29.47 19.33
N GLU A 125 16.89 -29.41 19.47
CA GLU A 125 17.69 -30.61 19.78
C GLU A 125 17.35 -31.17 21.16
N GLU A 126 17.26 -30.30 22.17
CA GLU A 126 16.91 -30.67 23.55
C GLU A 126 15.67 -29.92 24.03
N ILE A 127 14.84 -30.58 24.83
CA ILE A 127 13.64 -30.02 25.45
C ILE A 127 13.76 -30.16 26.96
N HIS A 128 13.70 -29.03 27.65
CA HIS A 128 13.59 -28.97 29.10
C HIS A 128 12.27 -28.31 29.49
N VAL A 129 11.70 -28.78 30.60
CA VAL A 129 10.37 -28.37 31.04
C VAL A 129 10.39 -27.98 32.51
N THR A 130 9.63 -26.94 32.88
CA THR A 130 9.49 -26.50 34.27
C THR A 130 8.39 -27.28 35.01
N PRO A 131 8.37 -27.28 36.36
CA PRO A 131 7.26 -27.89 37.11
C PRO A 131 5.92 -27.27 36.74
N GLY A 132 4.96 -28.11 36.37
CA GLY A 132 3.64 -27.66 35.91
C GLY A 132 3.59 -27.30 34.42
N ALA A 133 4.68 -27.47 33.69
CA ALA A 133 4.70 -27.26 32.25
C ALA A 133 3.85 -28.29 31.51
N VAL A 134 3.33 -27.87 30.36
CA VAL A 134 2.46 -28.65 29.47
C VAL A 134 2.88 -28.49 28.01
N ILE A 135 2.88 -29.59 27.25
CA ILE A 135 3.25 -29.62 25.83
C ILE A 135 2.27 -30.52 25.05
N GLY A 136 1.81 -30.05 23.88
CA GLY A 136 0.90 -30.82 23.02
C GLY A 136 -0.33 -30.01 22.61
N ALA A 137 -1.49 -30.65 22.55
CA ALA A 137 -2.76 -30.04 22.11
C ALA A 137 -2.64 -29.25 20.79
N ALA A 138 -2.27 -29.96 19.72
CA ALA A 138 -1.85 -29.39 18.45
C ALA A 138 -2.75 -29.68 17.25
N THR A 139 -4.00 -30.07 17.48
CA THR A 139 -5.00 -30.09 16.40
C THR A 139 -5.16 -28.69 15.80
N PRO A 140 -5.01 -28.52 14.48
CA PRO A 140 -5.26 -27.25 13.81
C PRO A 140 -6.75 -26.89 13.91
N VAL A 141 -7.02 -25.66 14.37
CA VAL A 141 -8.37 -25.11 14.49
C VAL A 141 -8.53 -23.89 13.59
N LEU A 142 -9.73 -23.74 13.05
CA LEU A 142 -10.12 -22.61 12.25
C LEU A 142 -10.40 -21.38 13.16
N GLY A 143 -9.91 -20.25 12.70
CA GLY A 143 -9.67 -19.00 13.40
C GLY A 143 -10.82 -18.55 14.30
N GLY A 144 -10.53 -18.39 15.59
CA GLY A 144 -11.41 -17.73 16.57
C GLY A 144 -12.74 -18.43 16.86
N THR A 145 -13.23 -19.30 15.98
CA THR A 145 -14.44 -20.12 16.16
C THR A 145 -14.14 -21.40 16.91
N GLY A 146 -12.89 -21.89 16.86
CA GLY A 146 -12.46 -23.12 17.52
C GLY A 146 -12.94 -24.38 16.80
N GLU A 147 -13.43 -24.25 15.57
CA GLU A 147 -13.81 -25.38 14.73
C GLU A 147 -12.55 -26.13 14.28
N VAL A 148 -12.61 -27.46 14.20
CA VAL A 148 -11.45 -28.28 13.81
C VAL A 148 -11.24 -28.16 12.29
N ALA A 149 -9.98 -28.04 11.85
CA ALA A 149 -9.65 -27.96 10.43
C ALA A 149 -10.02 -29.25 9.67
N ASP A 150 -10.06 -29.19 8.35
CA ASP A 150 -10.39 -30.33 7.51
C ASP A 150 -9.33 -31.45 7.58
N GLU A 151 -9.72 -32.67 7.20
CA GLU A 151 -8.86 -33.85 7.27
C GLU A 151 -7.54 -33.69 6.48
N LYS A 152 -7.53 -32.94 5.35
CA LYS A 152 -6.30 -32.72 4.59
C LYS A 152 -5.33 -31.88 5.42
N THR A 153 -5.82 -30.82 6.07
CA THR A 153 -5.01 -29.98 6.96
C THR A 153 -4.50 -30.76 8.17
N ILE A 154 -5.38 -31.51 8.86
CA ILE A 154 -4.97 -32.35 10.00
C ILE A 154 -3.90 -33.36 9.58
N SER A 155 -4.11 -34.08 8.47
CA SER A 155 -3.18 -35.09 7.99
C SER A 155 -1.81 -34.49 7.64
N ALA A 156 -1.78 -33.30 7.02
CA ALA A 156 -0.54 -32.59 6.70
C ALA A 156 0.20 -32.09 7.95
N VAL A 157 -0.52 -31.54 8.93
CA VAL A 157 0.07 -31.09 10.20
C VAL A 157 0.56 -32.30 11.02
N ARG A 158 -0.17 -33.41 11.03
CA ARG A 158 0.24 -34.66 11.70
C ARG A 158 1.55 -35.18 11.10
N ALA A 159 1.62 -35.31 9.78
CA ALA A 159 2.84 -35.73 9.09
C ALA A 159 4.01 -34.77 9.35
N THR A 160 3.73 -33.47 9.49
CA THR A 160 4.74 -32.47 9.85
C THR A 160 5.29 -32.71 11.26
N PHE A 161 4.43 -32.97 12.24
CA PHE A 161 4.80 -33.28 13.62
C PHE A 161 5.60 -34.58 13.71
N GLU A 162 5.13 -35.63 13.03
CA GLU A 162 5.81 -36.93 12.91
C GLU A 162 7.22 -36.75 12.34
N ALA A 163 7.36 -36.09 11.18
CA ALA A 163 8.65 -35.86 10.53
C ALA A 163 9.62 -35.02 11.38
N THR A 164 9.10 -34.01 12.08
CA THR A 164 9.93 -33.17 12.98
C THR A 164 10.43 -33.98 14.17
N ALA A 165 9.58 -34.84 14.73
CA ALA A 165 9.96 -35.76 15.80
C ALA A 165 11.01 -36.78 15.32
N GLU A 166 10.81 -37.38 14.15
CA GLU A 166 11.76 -38.32 13.54
C GLU A 166 13.15 -37.69 13.34
N GLU A 167 13.20 -36.46 12.79
CA GLU A 167 14.46 -35.73 12.57
C GLU A 167 15.22 -35.49 13.87
N ARG A 168 14.50 -35.31 14.99
CA ARG A 168 15.10 -35.15 16.33
C ARG A 168 15.18 -36.43 17.14
N GLY A 169 14.90 -37.60 16.55
CA GLY A 169 15.00 -38.90 17.22
C GLY A 169 13.96 -39.14 18.32
N ARG A 170 12.83 -38.44 18.27
CA ARG A 170 11.67 -38.60 19.18
C ARG A 170 10.63 -39.53 18.54
N ASP A 171 9.83 -40.20 19.36
CA ASP A 171 8.80 -41.14 18.86
C ASP A 171 7.73 -40.38 18.07
N PRO A 172 7.61 -40.57 16.73
CA PRO A 172 6.64 -39.84 15.92
C PRO A 172 5.19 -40.09 16.33
N LEU A 173 4.88 -41.25 16.93
CA LEU A 173 3.51 -41.58 17.32
C LEU A 173 2.98 -40.64 18.41
N VAL A 174 3.85 -40.24 19.34
CA VAL A 174 3.52 -39.28 20.39
C VAL A 174 3.24 -37.89 19.79
N ALA A 175 4.06 -37.44 18.83
CA ALA A 175 3.81 -36.19 18.11
C ALA A 175 2.52 -36.25 17.28
N ALA A 176 2.23 -37.39 16.66
CA ALA A 176 0.99 -37.61 15.91
C ALA A 176 -0.25 -37.49 16.81
N ALA A 177 -0.21 -38.08 18.00
CA ALA A 177 -1.28 -38.03 19.00
C ALA A 177 -1.50 -36.61 19.58
N MET A 178 -0.50 -35.73 19.50
CA MET A 178 -0.70 -34.31 19.82
C MET A 178 -1.57 -33.60 18.78
N VAL A 179 -1.64 -34.08 17.54
CA VAL A 179 -2.35 -33.41 16.43
C VAL A 179 -3.71 -34.05 16.14
N ASP A 180 -3.78 -35.38 16.16
CA ASP A 180 -4.94 -36.15 15.70
C ASP A 180 -5.48 -37.04 16.81
N THR A 181 -6.74 -36.81 17.19
CA THR A 181 -7.41 -37.54 18.27
C THR A 181 -7.66 -39.01 17.96
N ARG A 182 -7.51 -39.45 16.71
CA ARG A 182 -7.64 -40.87 16.32
C ARG A 182 -6.38 -41.68 16.62
N VAL A 183 -5.28 -41.01 16.96
CA VAL A 183 -4.02 -41.67 17.33
C VAL A 183 -4.03 -41.93 18.83
N ALA A 184 -4.33 -43.17 19.20
CA ALA A 184 -4.31 -43.63 20.58
C ALA A 184 -2.95 -44.26 20.93
N ILE A 185 -2.51 -44.05 22.17
CA ILE A 185 -1.29 -44.67 22.72
C ILE A 185 -1.66 -45.30 24.05
N ASP A 186 -1.53 -46.63 24.12
CA ASP A 186 -1.89 -47.40 25.31
C ASP A 186 -1.20 -46.87 26.57
N GLY A 187 -2.01 -46.52 27.57
CA GLY A 187 -1.53 -45.97 28.85
C GLY A 187 -1.19 -44.49 28.84
N LEU A 188 -1.36 -43.78 27.72
CA LEU A 188 -1.09 -42.35 27.60
C LEU A 188 -2.31 -41.54 27.13
N VAL A 189 -2.95 -41.93 26.02
CA VAL A 189 -4.11 -41.22 25.47
C VAL A 189 -5.07 -42.19 24.79
N SER A 190 -6.37 -42.01 25.07
CA SER A 190 -7.44 -42.84 24.53
C SER A 190 -7.85 -42.38 23.13
N ASP A 191 -8.48 -43.28 22.37
CA ASP A 191 -9.10 -42.93 21.08
C ASP A 191 -10.16 -41.83 21.26
N GLY A 192 -10.06 -40.75 20.48
CA GLY A 192 -10.92 -39.58 20.55
C GLY A 192 -10.44 -38.48 21.50
N GLU A 193 -9.34 -38.66 22.23
CA GLU A 193 -8.74 -37.65 23.12
C GLU A 193 -7.49 -37.03 22.49
N LEU A 194 -7.24 -35.75 22.79
CA LEU A 194 -6.06 -35.04 22.30
C LEU A 194 -4.92 -35.14 23.31
N LEU A 195 -3.73 -35.53 22.86
CA LEU A 195 -2.60 -35.66 23.77
C LEU A 195 -2.06 -34.30 24.20
N THR A 196 -1.98 -34.12 25.52
CA THR A 196 -1.22 -33.07 26.18
C THR A 196 -0.38 -33.72 27.26
N LEU A 197 0.94 -33.60 27.16
CA LEU A 197 1.87 -34.13 28.13
C LEU A 197 2.08 -33.11 29.25
N THR A 198 1.95 -33.55 30.49
CA THR A 198 2.52 -32.85 31.64
C THR A 198 4.03 -32.96 31.64
N ALA A 199 4.72 -32.12 32.42
CA ALA A 199 6.17 -32.20 32.61
C ALA A 199 6.70 -33.60 32.94
N THR A 200 5.94 -34.40 33.70
CA THR A 200 6.32 -35.78 34.07
C THR A 200 6.14 -36.75 32.90
N GLU A 201 5.04 -36.64 32.16
CA GLU A 201 4.79 -37.49 30.99
C GLU A 201 5.74 -37.15 29.84
N ALA A 202 6.04 -35.86 29.63
CA ALA A 202 7.02 -35.43 28.65
C ALA A 202 8.39 -36.09 28.89
N GLU A 203 8.86 -36.12 30.14
CA GLU A 203 10.11 -36.83 30.50
C GLU A 203 9.99 -38.35 30.31
N ALA A 204 8.85 -38.95 30.68
CA ALA A 204 8.64 -40.39 30.58
C ALA A 204 8.57 -40.91 29.13
N TYR A 205 8.04 -40.11 28.20
CA TYR A 205 7.82 -40.47 26.80
C TYR A 205 8.87 -39.87 25.84
N GLY A 206 9.96 -39.28 26.34
CA GLY A 206 11.06 -38.77 25.52
C GLY A 206 10.77 -37.44 24.80
N TYR A 207 9.81 -36.67 25.29
CA TYR A 207 9.47 -35.30 24.85
C TYR A 207 9.97 -34.22 25.83
N ALA A 208 10.76 -34.63 26.83
CA ALA A 208 11.61 -33.75 27.62
C ALA A 208 12.87 -34.54 28.03
N ASP A 209 14.04 -33.96 27.76
CA ASP A 209 15.36 -34.47 28.12
C ASP A 209 15.68 -34.25 29.61
N GLY A 210 14.92 -33.36 30.26
CA GLY A 210 14.88 -33.30 31.72
C GLY A 210 14.07 -32.13 32.26
N ARG A 211 13.67 -32.26 33.53
CA ARG A 211 13.02 -31.18 34.27
C ARG A 211 14.03 -30.24 34.91
N VAL A 212 13.74 -28.95 34.88
CA VAL A 212 14.52 -27.86 35.49
C VAL A 212 13.58 -26.91 36.21
N THR A 213 14.04 -26.25 37.26
CA THR A 213 13.22 -25.32 38.05
C THR A 213 13.06 -23.94 37.39
N GLY A 214 13.90 -23.64 36.40
CA GLY A 214 13.86 -22.40 35.63
C GLY A 214 15.09 -22.26 34.73
N PHE A 215 15.27 -21.06 34.18
CA PHE A 215 16.35 -20.76 33.23
C PHE A 215 17.77 -20.88 33.83
N ASP A 216 17.99 -20.42 35.06
CA ASP A 216 19.32 -20.50 35.68
C ASP A 216 19.73 -21.97 35.94
N ASP A 217 18.80 -22.78 36.44
CA ASP A 217 18.98 -24.23 36.66
C ASP A 217 19.21 -24.99 35.34
N LEU A 218 18.58 -24.52 34.24
CA LEU A 218 18.88 -25.03 32.91
C LEU A 218 20.34 -24.74 32.52
N LEU A 219 20.82 -23.51 32.69
CA LEU A 219 22.20 -23.17 32.35
C LEU A 219 23.21 -23.96 33.20
N ASP A 220 22.94 -24.14 34.48
CA ASP A 220 23.75 -24.99 35.37
C ASP A 220 23.82 -26.43 34.85
N ARG A 221 22.66 -27.01 34.49
CA ARG A 221 22.56 -28.39 33.98
C ARG A 221 23.26 -28.59 32.65
N LEU A 222 23.26 -27.58 31.78
CA LEU A 222 23.94 -27.59 30.50
C LEU A 222 25.45 -27.29 30.60
N GLY A 223 25.94 -26.91 31.79
CA GLY A 223 27.34 -26.48 31.98
C GLY A 223 27.65 -25.12 31.34
N LEU A 224 26.64 -24.24 31.29
CA LEU A 224 26.67 -22.95 30.61
C LEU A 224 26.53 -21.74 31.55
N ALA A 225 26.46 -21.96 32.87
CA ALA A 225 26.22 -20.92 33.87
C ALA A 225 27.24 -19.77 33.86
N ASP A 226 28.52 -20.06 33.60
CA ASP A 226 29.59 -19.06 33.57
C ASP A 226 29.69 -18.31 32.22
N ARG A 227 28.78 -18.58 31.27
CA ARG A 227 28.81 -17.99 29.92
C ARG A 227 28.07 -16.65 29.88
N ARG A 228 28.51 -15.78 28.97
CA ARG A 228 27.77 -14.54 28.66
C ARG A 228 26.43 -14.87 28.03
N VAL A 229 25.34 -14.49 28.69
CA VAL A 229 23.98 -14.61 28.16
C VAL A 229 23.64 -13.39 27.31
N VAL A 230 23.20 -13.62 26.07
CA VAL A 230 22.70 -12.61 25.15
C VAL A 230 21.19 -12.79 25.06
N ASP A 231 20.47 -11.94 25.79
CA ASP A 231 19.01 -11.94 25.78
C ASP A 231 18.50 -11.15 24.57
N THR A 232 17.65 -11.78 23.76
CA THR A 232 17.12 -11.21 22.52
C THR A 232 15.63 -10.93 22.65
N SER A 233 15.18 -9.90 21.95
CA SER A 233 13.77 -9.56 21.86
C SER A 233 13.42 -9.09 20.45
N PRO A 234 12.14 -9.17 20.04
CA PRO A 234 11.71 -8.63 18.76
C PRO A 234 12.11 -7.16 18.62
N GLY A 235 12.81 -6.85 17.53
CA GLY A 235 13.27 -5.52 17.21
C GLY A 235 12.16 -4.62 16.67
N LEU A 236 12.56 -3.45 16.13
CA LEU A 236 11.63 -2.54 15.47
C LEU A 236 11.16 -3.10 14.13
N ALA A 237 12.03 -3.82 13.42
CA ALA A 237 11.71 -4.40 12.11
C ALA A 237 10.61 -5.46 12.23
N GLU A 238 10.70 -6.37 13.20
CA GLU A 238 9.75 -7.46 13.39
C GLU A 238 8.41 -6.94 13.92
N ARG A 239 8.43 -5.96 14.82
CA ARG A 239 7.22 -5.24 15.23
C ARG A 239 6.57 -4.50 14.06
N LEU A 240 7.37 -3.94 13.16
CA LEU A 240 6.86 -3.29 11.95
C LEU A 240 6.25 -4.32 11.00
N VAL A 241 6.87 -5.49 10.82
CA VAL A 241 6.29 -6.60 10.03
C VAL A 241 4.95 -7.01 10.61
N GLN A 242 4.89 -7.32 11.91
CA GLN A 242 3.66 -7.66 12.62
C GLN A 242 2.55 -6.62 12.41
N TRP A 243 2.92 -5.33 12.46
CA TRP A 243 1.99 -4.22 12.24
C TRP A 243 1.53 -4.15 10.78
N LEU A 244 2.45 -4.24 9.81
CA LEU A 244 2.17 -4.14 8.37
C LEU A 244 1.38 -5.33 7.81
N THR A 245 1.53 -6.52 8.41
CA THR A 245 0.76 -7.71 8.03
C THR A 245 -0.58 -7.82 8.75
N ASN A 246 -0.94 -6.85 9.58
CA ASN A 246 -2.27 -6.82 10.18
C ASN A 246 -3.34 -6.63 9.09
N PRO A 247 -4.38 -7.49 9.00
CA PRO A 247 -5.38 -7.41 7.92
C PRO A 247 -6.09 -6.06 7.80
N VAL A 248 -6.36 -5.39 8.92
CA VAL A 248 -7.01 -4.08 8.93
C VAL A 248 -6.09 -3.03 8.33
N LEU A 249 -4.82 -3.01 8.76
CA LEU A 249 -3.86 -2.05 8.24
C LEU A 249 -3.53 -2.33 6.78
N ALA A 250 -3.37 -3.59 6.39
CA ALA A 250 -3.21 -4.02 5.01
C ALA A 250 -4.33 -3.48 4.11
N GLY A 251 -5.59 -3.63 4.54
CA GLY A 251 -6.74 -3.05 3.84
C GLY A 251 -6.69 -1.52 3.76
N LEU A 252 -6.27 -0.83 4.83
CA LEU A 252 -6.11 0.63 4.84
C LEU A 252 -4.98 1.11 3.92
N LEU A 253 -3.85 0.40 3.85
CA LEU A 253 -2.73 0.71 2.96
C LEU A 253 -3.14 0.56 1.50
N LEU A 254 -3.83 -0.54 1.16
CA LEU A 254 -4.37 -0.76 -0.18
C LEU A 254 -5.40 0.32 -0.54
N LEU A 255 -6.39 0.56 0.33
CA LEU A 255 -7.45 1.55 0.12
C LEU A 255 -6.87 2.96 -0.07
N GLY A 256 -6.03 3.40 0.86
CA GLY A 256 -5.37 4.70 0.81
C GLY A 256 -4.46 4.83 -0.41
N GLY A 257 -3.72 3.77 -0.74
CA GLY A 257 -2.87 3.69 -1.93
C GLY A 257 -3.65 3.94 -3.22
N PHE A 258 -4.73 3.19 -3.45
CA PHE A 258 -5.57 3.35 -4.63
C PHE A 258 -6.29 4.70 -4.66
N TRP A 259 -6.82 5.18 -3.53
CA TRP A 259 -7.53 6.46 -3.47
C TRP A 259 -6.62 7.64 -3.78
N LEU A 260 -5.39 7.65 -3.28
CA LEU A 260 -4.45 8.73 -3.57
C LEU A 260 -4.04 8.75 -5.04
N ILE A 261 -3.80 7.58 -5.64
CA ILE A 261 -3.48 7.46 -7.07
C ILE A 261 -4.65 7.93 -7.94
N ILE A 262 -5.85 7.40 -7.69
CA ILE A 262 -7.04 7.74 -8.48
C ILE A 262 -7.44 9.20 -8.25
N GLY A 263 -7.33 9.70 -7.02
CA GLY A 263 -7.62 11.09 -6.68
C GLY A 263 -6.70 12.08 -7.37
N ASP A 264 -5.40 11.81 -7.41
CA ASP A 264 -4.44 12.65 -8.15
C ASP A 264 -4.76 12.65 -9.64
N PHE A 265 -5.03 11.47 -10.23
CA PHE A 265 -5.38 11.34 -11.64
C PHE A 265 -6.67 12.11 -12.00
N LEU A 266 -7.76 11.93 -11.24
CA LEU A 266 -9.05 12.57 -11.52
C LEU A 266 -9.04 14.08 -11.26
N SER A 267 -8.19 14.56 -10.37
CA SER A 267 -8.06 16.00 -10.08
C SER A 267 -7.10 16.73 -11.02
N GLY A 268 -6.39 16.01 -11.90
CA GLY A 268 -5.33 16.59 -12.72
C GLY A 268 -4.13 17.04 -11.88
N GLY A 269 -3.81 16.28 -10.83
CA GLY A 269 -2.71 16.52 -9.92
C GLY A 269 -1.34 16.47 -10.61
N LEU A 270 -0.32 16.93 -9.89
CA LEU A 270 1.07 16.94 -10.36
C LEU A 270 1.78 15.58 -10.14
N GLY A 271 1.06 14.54 -9.72
CA GLY A 271 1.61 13.23 -9.40
C GLY A 271 2.05 13.06 -7.94
N VAL A 272 1.96 14.08 -7.09
CA VAL A 272 2.45 14.00 -5.69
C VAL A 272 1.60 13.05 -4.85
N ALA A 273 0.26 13.13 -4.96
CA ALA A 273 -0.59 12.20 -4.24
C ALA A 273 -0.47 10.79 -4.85
N ALA A 274 -0.31 10.67 -6.17
CA ALA A 274 -0.05 9.37 -6.81
C ALA A 274 1.25 8.71 -6.31
N LEU A 275 2.34 9.47 -6.13
CA LEU A 275 3.57 8.97 -5.55
C LEU A 275 3.40 8.52 -4.09
N ALA A 276 2.66 9.29 -3.29
CA ALA A 276 2.33 8.90 -1.92
C ALA A 276 1.50 7.59 -1.89
N GLY A 277 0.51 7.47 -2.77
CA GLY A 277 -0.30 6.27 -2.90
C GLY A 277 0.52 5.05 -3.35
N ALA A 278 1.42 5.23 -4.32
CA ALA A 278 2.36 4.19 -4.72
C ALA A 278 3.28 3.77 -3.56
N GLY A 279 3.70 4.71 -2.71
CA GLY A 279 4.45 4.43 -1.49
C GLY A 279 3.68 3.58 -0.49
N LEU A 280 2.37 3.81 -0.31
CA LEU A 280 1.51 2.96 0.54
C LEU A 280 1.38 1.54 -0.01
N LEU A 281 1.15 1.40 -1.32
CA LEU A 281 1.10 0.08 -1.96
C LEU A 281 2.45 -0.64 -1.86
N ALA A 282 3.56 0.07 -2.08
CA ALA A 282 4.90 -0.48 -1.90
C ALA A 282 5.16 -0.92 -0.45
N THR A 283 4.67 -0.16 0.54
CA THR A 283 4.79 -0.50 1.97
C THR A 283 3.98 -1.75 2.31
N PHE A 284 2.76 -1.89 1.77
CA PHE A 284 1.97 -3.11 1.88
C PHE A 284 2.76 -4.31 1.37
N PHE A 285 3.26 -4.24 0.13
CA PHE A 285 4.03 -5.33 -0.47
C PHE A 285 5.31 -5.65 0.29
N TRP A 286 6.03 -4.61 0.71
CA TRP A 286 7.27 -4.76 1.45
C TRP A 286 7.07 -5.52 2.75
N GLY A 287 6.05 -5.16 3.55
CA GLY A 287 5.73 -5.85 4.80
C GLY A 287 5.37 -7.33 4.59
N HIS A 288 4.57 -7.64 3.57
CA HIS A 288 4.16 -9.01 3.28
C HIS A 288 5.30 -9.85 2.69
N ARG A 289 6.22 -9.23 1.94
CA ARG A 289 7.46 -9.89 1.46
C ARG A 289 8.38 -10.23 2.63
N LEU A 290 8.56 -9.32 3.58
CA LEU A 290 9.38 -9.56 4.78
C LEU A 290 8.83 -10.66 5.67
N ALA A 291 7.50 -10.85 5.69
CA ALA A 291 6.86 -11.97 6.38
C ALA A 291 6.87 -13.29 5.59
N GLY A 292 7.55 -13.36 4.44
CA GLY A 292 7.57 -14.56 3.59
C GLY A 292 6.25 -14.85 2.86
N LEU A 293 5.27 -13.95 2.89
CA LEU A 293 3.96 -14.16 2.26
C LEU A 293 3.95 -13.80 0.76
N ALA A 294 4.61 -12.70 0.40
CA ALA A 294 4.55 -12.16 -0.95
C ALA A 294 5.81 -12.45 -1.78
N GLY A 295 5.60 -12.78 -3.06
CA GLY A 295 6.64 -12.98 -4.08
C GLY A 295 6.69 -11.86 -5.13
N TRP A 296 7.63 -11.96 -6.08
CA TRP A 296 7.77 -11.00 -7.18
C TRP A 296 6.63 -11.12 -8.19
N GLU A 297 6.07 -12.31 -8.32
CA GLU A 297 4.92 -12.64 -9.15
C GLU A 297 3.66 -11.87 -8.73
N ASP A 298 3.47 -11.62 -7.44
CA ASP A 298 2.31 -10.90 -6.92
C ASP A 298 2.38 -9.41 -7.28
N LEU A 299 3.58 -8.84 -7.11
CA LEU A 299 3.86 -7.48 -7.54
C LEU A 299 3.75 -7.33 -9.06
N ALA A 300 4.25 -8.30 -9.82
CA ALA A 300 4.13 -8.32 -11.28
C ALA A 300 2.66 -8.39 -11.72
N LEU A 301 1.82 -9.17 -11.03
CA LEU A 301 0.40 -9.29 -11.33
C LEU A 301 -0.37 -8.00 -11.02
N ILE A 302 -0.06 -7.32 -9.90
CA ILE A 302 -0.63 -5.99 -9.63
C ILE A 302 -0.15 -4.96 -10.65
N ALA A 303 1.14 -4.95 -10.98
CA ALA A 303 1.70 -4.04 -11.98
C ALA A 303 1.05 -4.26 -13.36
N LEU A 304 0.86 -5.52 -13.76
CA LEU A 304 0.10 -5.89 -14.96
C LEU A 304 -1.33 -5.35 -14.88
N GLY A 305 -1.99 -5.51 -13.74
CA GLY A 305 -3.35 -5.01 -13.55
C GLY A 305 -3.46 -3.49 -13.67
N VAL A 306 -2.52 -2.75 -13.07
CA VAL A 306 -2.40 -1.29 -13.22
C VAL A 306 -2.15 -0.91 -14.68
N GLY A 307 -1.29 -1.65 -15.38
CA GLY A 307 -1.03 -1.45 -16.81
C GLY A 307 -2.27 -1.66 -17.67
N LEU A 308 -3.06 -2.70 -17.41
CA LEU A 308 -4.32 -2.97 -18.09
C LEU A 308 -5.37 -1.88 -17.83
N LEU A 309 -5.46 -1.37 -16.60
CA LEU A 309 -6.30 -0.22 -16.29
C LEU A 309 -5.85 1.04 -17.04
N ALA A 310 -4.55 1.27 -17.18
CA ALA A 310 -4.03 2.39 -17.96
C ALA A 310 -4.37 2.25 -19.46
N VAL A 311 -4.23 1.04 -20.02
CA VAL A 311 -4.62 0.77 -21.41
C VAL A 311 -6.11 1.03 -21.62
N GLU A 312 -6.98 0.60 -20.70
CA GLU A 312 -8.41 0.91 -20.76
C GLU A 312 -8.61 2.43 -20.77
N VAL A 313 -8.01 3.17 -19.84
CA VAL A 313 -8.22 4.62 -19.71
C VAL A 313 -7.69 5.42 -20.91
N PHE A 314 -6.55 5.04 -21.50
CA PHE A 314 -5.87 5.83 -22.54
C PHE A 314 -6.07 5.33 -23.97
N VAL A 315 -6.33 4.05 -24.17
CA VAL A 315 -6.36 3.42 -25.50
C VAL A 315 -7.78 3.02 -25.91
N VAL A 316 -8.57 2.49 -24.98
CA VAL A 316 -9.89 1.92 -25.27
C VAL A 316 -11.00 2.84 -24.73
N PRO A 317 -11.76 3.54 -25.59
CA PRO A 317 -12.87 4.35 -25.10
C PRO A 317 -13.99 3.45 -24.53
N GLY A 318 -14.11 3.38 -23.20
CA GLY A 318 -15.17 2.62 -22.51
C GLY A 318 -14.73 2.01 -21.19
N PHE A 319 -15.52 1.04 -20.70
CA PHE A 319 -15.10 0.06 -19.71
C PHE A 319 -15.31 -1.34 -20.31
N GLY A 320 -14.23 -1.92 -20.81
CA GLY A 320 -14.20 -3.18 -21.53
C GLY A 320 -13.41 -4.24 -20.79
N VAL A 321 -12.87 -5.19 -21.57
CA VAL A 321 -12.18 -6.37 -21.06
C VAL A 321 -10.89 -6.01 -20.34
N ALA A 322 -10.15 -4.99 -20.79
CA ALA A 322 -8.90 -4.59 -20.15
C ALA A 322 -9.14 -4.01 -18.74
N GLY A 323 -10.19 -3.21 -18.57
CA GLY A 323 -10.62 -2.72 -17.25
C GLY A 323 -10.91 -3.84 -16.25
N VAL A 324 -11.72 -4.82 -16.66
CA VAL A 324 -12.08 -5.98 -15.81
C VAL A 324 -10.86 -6.84 -15.48
N LEU A 325 -10.07 -7.21 -16.50
CA LEU A 325 -8.85 -8.00 -16.28
C LEU A 325 -7.85 -7.25 -15.41
N GLY A 326 -7.79 -5.92 -15.52
CA GLY A 326 -6.93 -5.08 -14.68
C GLY A 326 -7.33 -5.17 -13.21
N LEU A 327 -8.62 -5.00 -12.91
CA LEU A 327 -9.14 -5.09 -11.55
C LEU A 327 -8.98 -6.49 -10.95
N VAL A 328 -9.27 -7.54 -11.73
CA VAL A 328 -9.05 -8.93 -11.31
C VAL A 328 -7.58 -9.18 -11.04
N SER A 329 -6.66 -8.69 -11.88
CA SER A 329 -5.22 -8.87 -11.67
C SER A 329 -4.74 -8.16 -10.40
N ILE A 330 -5.21 -6.93 -10.14
CA ILE A 330 -4.92 -6.21 -8.89
C ILE A 330 -5.46 -6.97 -7.67
N GLY A 331 -6.72 -7.39 -7.72
CA GLY A 331 -7.36 -8.14 -6.64
C GLY A 331 -6.67 -9.47 -6.37
N ALA A 332 -6.38 -10.23 -7.42
CA ALA A 332 -5.66 -11.49 -7.32
C ALA A 332 -4.25 -11.29 -6.77
N GLY A 333 -3.49 -10.31 -7.26
CA GLY A 333 -2.15 -10.02 -6.74
C GLY A 333 -2.16 -9.60 -5.28
N ALA A 334 -3.13 -8.80 -4.85
CA ALA A 334 -3.26 -8.38 -3.45
C ALA A 334 -3.67 -9.55 -2.53
N PHE A 335 -4.58 -10.40 -3.00
CA PHE A 335 -5.03 -11.60 -2.30
C PHE A 335 -3.88 -12.59 -2.11
N LEU A 336 -3.15 -12.81 -3.19
CA LEU A 336 -2.01 -13.71 -3.22
C LEU A 336 -0.87 -13.25 -2.33
N ALA A 337 -0.60 -11.93 -2.27
CA ALA A 337 0.41 -11.36 -1.37
C ALA A 337 0.09 -11.55 0.13
N MET A 338 -1.14 -11.95 0.48
CA MET A 338 -1.57 -12.19 1.86
C MET A 338 -1.60 -13.68 2.25
N ILE A 339 -1.29 -14.59 1.32
CA ILE A 339 -1.37 -16.04 1.55
C ILE A 339 0.04 -16.62 1.49
N SER A 340 0.41 -17.39 2.51
CA SER A 340 1.69 -18.10 2.49
C SER A 340 1.69 -19.17 1.39
N ARG A 341 2.78 -19.23 0.62
CA ARG A 341 2.99 -20.28 -0.40
C ARG A 341 4.10 -21.25 -0.06
N GLU A 342 4.89 -20.92 0.95
CA GLU A 342 6.11 -21.64 1.27
C GLU A 342 5.86 -23.09 1.72
N PHE A 343 4.72 -23.36 2.35
CA PHE A 343 4.48 -24.67 2.99
C PHE A 343 3.38 -25.53 2.36
N ASP A 344 2.77 -25.12 1.25
CA ASP A 344 1.62 -25.83 0.59
C ASP A 344 0.42 -26.18 1.51
N ILE A 345 0.45 -25.73 2.77
CA ILE A 345 -0.64 -25.85 3.75
C ILE A 345 -1.31 -24.49 3.88
N VAL A 346 -2.34 -24.27 3.06
CA VAL A 346 -3.18 -23.06 3.13
C VAL A 346 -4.48 -23.39 3.82
N THR A 347 -4.76 -22.72 4.94
CA THR A 347 -6.00 -22.93 5.71
C THR A 347 -7.18 -22.17 5.09
N GLU A 348 -8.41 -22.66 5.31
CA GLU A 348 -9.62 -21.96 4.86
C GLU A 348 -9.73 -20.54 5.47
N ASP A 349 -9.22 -20.33 6.69
CA ASP A 349 -9.21 -18.99 7.29
C ASP A 349 -8.26 -18.03 6.63
N ASP A 350 -7.07 -18.48 6.22
CA ASP A 350 -6.13 -17.61 5.52
C ASP A 350 -6.75 -17.14 4.21
N LEU A 351 -7.40 -18.05 3.48
CA LEU A 351 -8.19 -17.73 2.28
C LEU A 351 -9.33 -16.75 2.59
N TRP A 352 -10.10 -17.01 3.64
CA TRP A 352 -11.23 -16.15 4.02
C TRP A 352 -10.78 -14.77 4.46
N ARG A 353 -9.73 -14.66 5.29
CA ARG A 353 -9.18 -13.38 5.79
C ARG A 353 -8.61 -12.55 4.65
N ALA A 354 -7.81 -13.15 3.77
CA ALA A 354 -7.27 -12.48 2.59
C ALA A 354 -8.41 -12.04 1.65
N GLY A 355 -9.34 -12.95 1.36
CA GLY A 355 -10.48 -12.70 0.48
C GLY A 355 -11.40 -11.60 0.99
N TRP A 356 -11.71 -11.60 2.30
CA TRP A 356 -12.50 -10.56 2.95
C TRP A 356 -11.79 -9.21 2.91
N THR A 357 -10.51 -9.16 3.26
CA THR A 357 -9.73 -7.92 3.28
C THR A 357 -9.66 -7.30 1.89
N VAL A 358 -9.33 -8.09 0.86
CA VAL A 358 -9.28 -7.62 -0.53
C VAL A 358 -10.67 -7.25 -1.03
N GLY A 359 -11.69 -8.07 -0.77
CA GLY A 359 -13.06 -7.82 -1.19
C GLY A 359 -13.62 -6.52 -0.62
N VAL A 360 -13.51 -6.31 0.70
CA VAL A 360 -13.92 -5.06 1.36
C VAL A 360 -13.14 -3.87 0.81
N THR A 361 -11.82 -4.03 0.60
CA THR A 361 -10.97 -2.96 0.06
C THR A 361 -11.37 -2.58 -1.37
N LEU A 362 -11.65 -3.55 -2.24
CA LEU A 362 -12.09 -3.30 -3.61
C LEU A 362 -13.45 -2.60 -3.63
N VAL A 363 -14.42 -3.06 -2.83
CA VAL A 363 -15.74 -2.44 -2.71
C VAL A 363 -15.62 -1.01 -2.18
N ALA A 364 -14.83 -0.79 -1.13
CA ALA A 364 -14.58 0.53 -0.57
C ALA A 364 -13.84 1.45 -1.56
N THR A 365 -12.95 0.90 -2.38
CA THR A 365 -12.27 1.63 -3.44
C THR A 365 -13.26 2.09 -4.50
N VAL A 366 -14.10 1.19 -5.03
CA VAL A 366 -15.12 1.53 -6.03
C VAL A 366 -16.12 2.55 -5.47
N ALA A 367 -16.64 2.35 -4.27
CA ALA A 367 -17.55 3.30 -3.62
C ALA A 367 -16.89 4.68 -3.44
N GLY A 368 -15.62 4.69 -3.02
CA GLY A 368 -14.79 5.88 -2.93
C GLY A 368 -14.67 6.66 -4.22
N VAL A 369 -14.36 5.96 -5.31
CA VAL A 369 -14.27 6.55 -6.65
C VAL A 369 -15.61 7.14 -7.08
N LEU A 370 -16.73 6.44 -6.86
CA LEU A 370 -18.06 6.97 -7.18
C LEU A 370 -18.39 8.25 -6.40
N VAL A 371 -18.08 8.27 -5.10
CA VAL A 371 -18.25 9.46 -4.25
C VAL A 371 -17.35 10.60 -4.73
N LEU A 372 -16.08 10.31 -5.02
CA LEU A 372 -15.12 11.29 -5.50
C LEU A 372 -15.56 11.90 -6.84
N VAL A 373 -15.98 11.07 -7.80
CA VAL A 373 -16.54 11.51 -9.08
C VAL A 373 -17.80 12.33 -8.86
N ALA A 374 -18.72 11.90 -8.00
CA ALA A 374 -19.93 12.67 -7.67
C ALA A 374 -19.60 14.04 -7.05
N VAL A 375 -18.60 14.11 -6.18
CA VAL A 375 -18.13 15.36 -5.55
C VAL A 375 -17.43 16.26 -6.58
N LEU A 376 -16.59 15.70 -7.46
CA LEU A 376 -15.92 16.45 -8.52
C LEU A 376 -16.93 16.95 -9.57
N ALA A 377 -17.91 16.13 -9.94
CA ALA A 377 -18.99 16.52 -10.85
C ALA A 377 -19.81 17.69 -10.29
N ARG A 378 -20.02 17.74 -8.96
CA ARG A 378 -20.64 18.90 -8.28
C ARG A 378 -19.77 20.16 -8.30
N ARG A 379 -18.45 20.03 -8.48
CA ARG A 379 -17.48 21.15 -8.50
C ARG A 379 -17.18 21.70 -9.91
N GLY A 380 -17.69 21.07 -10.97
CA GLY A 380 -17.48 21.47 -12.37
C GLY A 380 -16.10 21.06 -12.92
N PRO A 381 -15.92 21.02 -14.27
CA PRO A 381 -14.71 20.50 -14.89
C PRO A 381 -13.48 21.40 -14.64
N PRO A 382 -12.28 20.82 -14.43
CA PRO A 382 -11.04 21.57 -14.27
C PRO A 382 -10.67 22.29 -15.58
N SER A 383 -10.57 23.62 -15.54
CA SER A 383 -10.40 24.52 -16.68
C SER A 383 -9.00 24.51 -17.33
N ARG A 384 -8.17 23.48 -17.11
CA ARG A 384 -6.74 23.49 -17.44
C ARG A 384 -6.30 22.63 -18.62
N LEU A 385 -7.20 22.01 -19.37
CA LEU A 385 -6.85 21.18 -20.54
C LEU A 385 -7.55 21.63 -21.82
N VAL A 386 -7.41 22.91 -22.19
CA VAL A 386 -7.62 23.33 -23.58
C VAL A 386 -6.49 24.28 -23.96
N LEU A 387 -5.51 23.75 -24.69
CA LEU A 387 -4.57 24.54 -25.46
C LEU A 387 -5.38 25.26 -26.54
N ALA A 388 -5.82 26.49 -26.27
CA ALA A 388 -6.53 27.30 -27.24
C ALA A 388 -5.55 27.77 -28.31
N THR A 389 -5.54 27.08 -29.45
CA THR A 389 -4.99 27.57 -30.70
C THR A 389 -5.72 28.86 -31.05
N ARG A 390 -5.05 30.01 -30.87
CA ARG A 390 -5.58 31.29 -31.35
C ARG A 390 -5.58 31.28 -32.87
N LEU A 391 -6.74 31.04 -33.47
CA LEU A 391 -7.07 31.50 -34.81
C LEU A 391 -8.08 32.63 -34.65
N GLY A 392 -7.67 33.81 -35.12
CA GLY A 392 -8.45 35.02 -35.02
C GLY A 392 -9.66 35.00 -35.95
N SER A 393 -10.77 35.47 -35.43
CA SER A 393 -11.80 36.21 -36.17
C SER A 393 -12.85 36.62 -35.14
N GLY A 394 -13.00 37.93 -34.97
CA GLY A 394 -14.02 38.51 -34.10
C GLY A 394 -15.40 38.22 -34.68
N GLU A 395 -16.15 37.37 -34.00
CA GLU A 395 -17.60 37.34 -34.08
C GLU A 395 -18.15 37.00 -32.68
N THR A 396 -19.00 37.90 -32.19
CA THR A 396 -19.70 37.79 -30.90
C THR A 396 -20.73 36.66 -30.97
N ILE A 397 -20.38 35.50 -30.41
CA ILE A 397 -21.37 34.51 -29.97
C ILE A 397 -22.06 35.07 -28.72
N ASP A 398 -23.40 35.12 -28.75
CA ASP A 398 -24.28 35.44 -27.64
C ASP A 398 -23.82 34.76 -26.35
N ARG A 399 -23.27 35.55 -25.42
CA ARG A 399 -22.67 35.07 -24.18
C ARG A 399 -23.72 35.05 -23.06
N ARG A 400 -24.69 34.16 -23.18
CA ARG A 400 -25.26 33.48 -22.01
C ARG A 400 -24.59 32.12 -21.90
N THR A 401 -23.92 31.89 -20.77
CA THR A 401 -23.17 30.67 -20.39
C THR A 401 -21.73 30.54 -20.89
N SER A 402 -20.85 31.47 -20.49
CA SER A 402 -19.41 31.16 -20.31
C SER A 402 -18.67 32.29 -19.62
N ALA A 403 -18.81 32.42 -18.30
CA ALA A 403 -17.97 33.37 -17.54
C ALA A 403 -17.93 33.05 -16.04
N GLY A 404 -17.60 31.81 -15.66
CA GLY A 404 -17.39 31.43 -14.25
C GLY A 404 -15.95 31.62 -13.73
N TRP A 405 -14.99 31.95 -14.60
CA TRP A 405 -13.55 31.87 -14.27
C TRP A 405 -12.81 33.21 -14.32
N VAL A 406 -13.40 34.27 -14.86
CA VAL A 406 -12.80 35.62 -14.92
C VAL A 406 -12.95 36.37 -13.58
N ALA A 407 -13.89 35.97 -12.73
CA ALA A 407 -14.07 36.51 -11.38
C ALA A 407 -12.90 36.17 -10.43
N TRP A 408 -12.02 35.24 -10.80
CA TRP A 408 -10.92 34.73 -9.96
C TRP A 408 -9.69 35.65 -9.90
N PHE A 409 -9.59 36.68 -10.76
CA PHE A 409 -8.45 37.61 -10.79
C PHE A 409 -8.63 38.91 -10.00
N GLY A 410 -9.53 38.94 -9.02
CA GLY A 410 -9.59 40.02 -8.04
C GLY A 410 -10.01 41.36 -8.64
N ALA A 411 -11.23 41.44 -9.16
CA ALA A 411 -11.99 42.66 -8.95
C ALA A 411 -12.64 42.49 -7.57
N ASP A 412 -11.97 43.02 -6.53
CA ASP A 412 -12.55 43.14 -5.20
C ASP A 412 -13.92 43.81 -5.32
N ASP A 413 -14.95 43.12 -4.81
CA ASP A 413 -16.15 43.78 -4.32
C ASP A 413 -15.75 44.62 -3.09
N ARG A 414 -15.19 45.81 -3.34
CA ARG A 414 -15.22 46.90 -2.38
C ARG A 414 -16.36 47.83 -2.73
N LEU A 415 -17.40 47.70 -1.92
CA LEU A 415 -18.33 48.76 -1.60
C LEU A 415 -17.59 50.08 -1.41
N GLU A 416 -17.94 51.10 -2.19
CA GLU A 416 -18.19 52.44 -1.66
C GLU A 416 -19.08 53.23 -2.62
N ARG A 417 -20.31 53.49 -2.16
CA ARG A 417 -21.15 54.55 -2.71
C ARG A 417 -20.68 55.86 -2.09
N ALA A 418 -20.32 56.86 -2.90
CA ALA A 418 -20.40 58.27 -2.52
C ALA A 418 -20.47 59.18 -3.76
N ASP A 419 -21.68 59.69 -3.99
CA ASP A 419 -22.07 61.00 -4.53
C ASP A 419 -21.32 61.63 -5.71
N ARG A 420 -22.02 61.64 -6.86
CA ARG A 420 -22.42 62.91 -7.50
C ARG A 420 -23.67 62.69 -8.36
N PRO A 421 -24.65 63.59 -8.33
CA PRO A 421 -25.84 63.46 -9.15
C PRO A 421 -25.44 63.55 -10.64
N PRO A 422 -26.14 62.85 -11.53
CA PRO A 422 -25.93 63.02 -12.97
C PRO A 422 -26.16 64.49 -13.35
N PRO A 423 -25.38 65.05 -14.30
CA PRO A 423 -25.79 66.27 -14.97
C PRO A 423 -27.19 66.05 -15.52
N ALA A 424 -28.03 67.07 -15.38
CA ALA A 424 -29.43 67.05 -15.76
C ALA A 424 -29.62 66.51 -17.18
N ASP A 425 -30.66 65.70 -17.31
CA ASP A 425 -31.33 65.40 -18.56
C ASP A 425 -31.90 66.71 -19.11
N ASP A 426 -31.08 67.40 -19.90
CA ASP A 426 -31.52 68.49 -20.76
C ASP A 426 -32.02 67.81 -22.04
N GLY A 427 -33.30 67.46 -22.03
CA GLY A 427 -33.91 66.67 -23.07
C GLY A 427 -33.65 67.18 -24.49
N ASP A 428 -33.30 66.26 -25.37
CA ASP A 428 -33.94 66.13 -26.68
C ASP A 428 -33.82 64.67 -27.14
N GLY A 429 -34.96 64.04 -27.37
CA GLY A 429 -35.06 62.69 -27.88
C GLY A 429 -34.63 62.62 -29.34
N SER A 430 -33.32 62.50 -29.59
CA SER A 430 -32.77 62.20 -30.91
C SER A 430 -32.10 60.80 -30.95
N PRO A 431 -32.38 59.98 -31.97
CA PRO A 431 -31.77 58.65 -32.11
C PRO A 431 -30.29 58.79 -32.43
N ARG A 432 -29.45 57.88 -31.90
CA ARG A 432 -28.02 57.75 -32.27
C ARG A 432 -27.86 57.90 -33.79
N SER A 433 -27.21 58.98 -34.24
CA SER A 433 -27.16 59.37 -35.63
C SER A 433 -26.52 58.28 -36.49
N SER A 434 -27.31 57.74 -37.42
CA SER A 434 -26.84 56.90 -38.53
C SER A 434 -25.70 57.60 -39.29
N LEU A 435 -24.60 56.89 -39.56
CA LEU A 435 -23.48 57.43 -40.37
C LEU A 435 -23.78 57.44 -41.88
N VAL A 436 -25.01 57.10 -42.30
CA VAL A 436 -25.40 57.11 -43.71
C VAL A 436 -25.27 58.52 -44.30
N GLY A 437 -24.56 58.63 -45.43
CA GLY A 437 -24.25 59.90 -46.10
C GLY A 437 -22.95 60.56 -45.65
N VAL A 438 -22.27 60.02 -44.62
CA VAL A 438 -20.95 60.53 -44.21
C VAL A 438 -19.90 60.16 -45.27
N VAL A 439 -19.14 61.18 -45.68
CA VAL A 439 -18.01 61.05 -46.60
C VAL A 439 -16.71 60.90 -45.80
N GLY A 440 -15.83 60.02 -46.28
CA GLY A 440 -14.49 59.86 -45.73
C GLY A 440 -13.52 59.27 -46.74
N VAL A 441 -12.41 58.72 -46.25
CA VAL A 441 -11.31 58.24 -47.11
C VAL A 441 -10.94 56.82 -46.73
N ALA A 442 -10.79 55.94 -47.72
CA ALA A 442 -10.28 54.59 -47.52
C ALA A 442 -8.83 54.62 -47.03
N THR A 443 -8.53 54.16 -45.82
CA THR A 443 -7.16 54.09 -45.28
C THR A 443 -6.42 52.85 -45.79
N SER A 444 -7.15 51.80 -46.17
CA SER A 444 -6.63 50.59 -46.82
C SER A 444 -7.39 50.29 -48.11
N ASP A 445 -6.84 49.38 -48.91
CA ASP A 445 -7.56 48.77 -50.02
C ASP A 445 -8.82 48.04 -49.51
N LEU A 446 -9.98 48.29 -50.10
CA LEU A 446 -11.26 47.67 -49.72
C LEU A 446 -11.64 46.57 -50.73
N ARG A 447 -11.58 45.28 -50.33
CA ARG A 447 -11.90 44.09 -51.18
C ARG A 447 -12.48 42.89 -50.40
N PRO A 448 -13.80 42.81 -50.19
CA PRO A 448 -14.70 43.94 -50.09
C PRO A 448 -14.52 44.67 -48.75
N GLY A 449 -13.84 44.10 -47.75
CA GLY A 449 -13.59 44.74 -46.45
C GLY A 449 -12.26 45.50 -46.40
N GLY A 450 -12.20 46.51 -45.53
CA GLY A 450 -10.99 47.23 -45.15
C GLY A 450 -11.31 48.39 -44.20
N ILE A 451 -10.33 49.27 -43.95
CA ILE A 451 -10.45 50.37 -42.98
C ILE A 451 -10.61 51.69 -43.72
N ALA A 452 -11.53 52.53 -43.24
CA ALA A 452 -11.67 53.91 -43.70
C ALA A 452 -11.74 54.88 -42.52
N GLU A 453 -11.37 56.12 -42.79
CA GLU A 453 -11.53 57.23 -41.87
C GLU A 453 -12.84 57.95 -42.20
N LEU A 454 -13.81 57.89 -41.29
CA LEU A 454 -15.14 58.48 -41.42
C LEU A 454 -15.37 59.43 -40.24
N GLY A 455 -15.57 60.71 -40.49
CA GLY A 455 -15.80 61.69 -39.42
C GLY A 455 -14.64 61.88 -38.43
N GLY A 456 -13.42 61.49 -38.81
CA GLY A 456 -12.21 61.55 -37.96
C GLY A 456 -11.89 60.26 -37.21
N ASP A 457 -12.75 59.24 -37.28
CA ASP A 457 -12.55 57.94 -36.66
C ASP A 457 -12.19 56.86 -37.69
N ARG A 458 -11.28 55.95 -37.34
CA ARG A 458 -10.93 54.78 -38.16
C ARG A 458 -11.92 53.65 -37.89
N ILE A 459 -12.70 53.29 -38.90
CA ILE A 459 -13.80 52.32 -38.80
C ILE A 459 -13.66 51.26 -39.89
N ASP A 460 -14.01 50.01 -39.56
CA ASP A 460 -14.11 48.93 -40.54
C ASP A 460 -15.33 49.13 -41.45
N VAL A 461 -15.08 49.08 -42.75
CA VAL A 461 -16.08 49.30 -43.81
C VAL A 461 -16.03 48.18 -44.85
N VAL A 462 -17.15 47.97 -45.53
CA VAL A 462 -17.28 46.95 -46.58
C VAL A 462 -17.85 47.57 -47.85
N THR A 463 -17.28 47.28 -49.01
CA THR A 463 -17.79 47.75 -50.30
C THR A 463 -18.94 46.86 -50.79
N SER A 464 -19.86 47.41 -51.58
CA SER A 464 -20.97 46.66 -52.21
C SER A 464 -20.54 45.78 -53.40
N GLY A 465 -19.23 45.53 -53.56
CA GLY A 465 -18.68 44.65 -54.58
C GLY A 465 -17.58 45.26 -55.45
N GLU A 466 -17.40 46.59 -55.41
CA GLU A 466 -16.33 47.26 -56.16
C GLU A 466 -15.03 47.35 -55.36
N PHE A 467 -13.89 47.23 -56.05
CA PHE A 467 -12.59 47.51 -55.45
C PHE A 467 -12.40 49.01 -55.26
N VAL A 468 -12.06 49.41 -54.04
CA VAL A 468 -11.70 50.80 -53.70
C VAL A 468 -10.24 50.84 -53.21
N PRO A 469 -9.33 51.54 -53.90
CA PRO A 469 -7.93 51.65 -53.47
C PRO A 469 -7.79 52.56 -52.25
N ALA A 470 -6.76 52.33 -51.44
CA ALA A 470 -6.38 53.24 -50.35
C ALA A 470 -6.20 54.68 -50.86
N GLY A 471 -6.71 55.64 -50.11
CA GLY A 471 -6.74 57.07 -50.43
C GLY A 471 -7.96 57.54 -51.21
N ALA A 472 -8.82 56.63 -51.70
CA ALA A 472 -10.02 57.03 -52.43
C ALA A 472 -11.13 57.57 -51.51
N PRO A 473 -11.87 58.61 -51.93
CA PRO A 473 -13.02 59.11 -51.20
C PRO A 473 -14.20 58.14 -51.28
N ILE A 474 -14.88 57.94 -50.16
CA ILE A 474 -15.98 57.00 -50.01
C ILE A 474 -17.16 57.63 -49.27
N GLU A 475 -18.37 57.14 -49.53
CA GLU A 475 -19.60 57.53 -48.83
C GLU A 475 -20.24 56.29 -48.20
N VAL A 476 -20.73 56.42 -46.97
CA VAL A 476 -21.53 55.38 -46.30
C VAL A 476 -22.93 55.34 -46.91
N VAL A 477 -23.23 54.28 -47.64
CA VAL A 477 -24.55 54.06 -48.27
C VAL A 477 -25.49 53.33 -47.32
N ARG A 478 -24.96 52.56 -46.37
CA ARG A 478 -25.75 51.84 -45.36
C ARG A 478 -24.98 51.68 -44.05
N ASP A 479 -25.63 51.96 -42.93
CA ASP A 479 -25.10 51.73 -41.59
C ASP A 479 -26.01 50.76 -40.83
N GLU A 480 -25.52 49.55 -40.60
CA GLU A 480 -26.20 48.49 -39.82
C GLU A 480 -25.58 48.36 -38.41
N GLY A 481 -24.76 49.33 -37.98
CA GLY A 481 -24.13 49.37 -36.66
C GLY A 481 -22.92 48.44 -36.50
N TYR A 482 -23.02 47.19 -36.91
CA TYR A 482 -21.89 46.23 -36.93
C TYR A 482 -21.22 46.16 -38.31
N ARG A 483 -21.85 46.69 -39.35
CA ARG A 483 -21.37 46.70 -40.74
C ARG A 483 -21.73 48.03 -41.40
N ARG A 484 -20.74 48.72 -41.95
CA ARG A 484 -20.94 49.94 -42.76
C ARG A 484 -20.63 49.63 -44.20
N VAL A 485 -21.64 49.77 -45.06
CA VAL A 485 -21.48 49.56 -46.50
C VAL A 485 -21.14 50.89 -47.15
N VAL A 486 -19.99 50.95 -47.81
CA VAL A 486 -19.47 52.14 -48.46
C VAL A 486 -19.42 51.96 -49.97
N ARG A 487 -19.55 53.06 -50.71
CA ARG A 487 -19.24 53.09 -52.14
C ARG A 487 -18.21 54.18 -52.42
N ARG A 488 -17.43 54.00 -53.48
CA ARG A 488 -16.50 55.02 -53.95
C ARG A 488 -17.26 56.23 -54.49
N LEU A 489 -16.90 57.42 -54.01
CA LEU A 489 -17.24 58.67 -54.67
C LEU A 489 -16.23 58.85 -55.82
N GLY A 490 -16.74 59.10 -57.04
CA GLY A 490 -16.00 59.04 -58.32
C GLY A 490 -14.52 59.38 -58.25
#